data_AF-A0A3M0GU48-F1
#
_entry.id   AF-A0A3M0GU48-F1
#
_cell.length_a   1.000
_cell.length_b   1.000
_cell.length_c   1.000
_cell.angle_alpha   90.00
_cell.angle_beta   90.00
_cell.angle_gamma   90.00
#
_symmetry.space_group_name_H-M   'P 1'
#
loop_
_entity.id
_entity.type
_entity.pdbx_description
1 polymer ?
#
loop_
_entity_poly.entity_id
_entity_poly.type
_entity_poly.pdbx_seq_one_letter_code
_entity_poly.pdbx_strand_id
1 'polypeptide(L)'
;MNLLTVFVRGLAFWLKGNPPFESEKEHCFFMLAVNSEGYFLMVNATSKVERTQAVVRARFSEFVEDTSSTLVVLEKGDFPLLSKRSAINCNELHAVKNSLNVSEDDKNTICVELTQRG
;
A
#
# COMPACT_ATOMS: atom_id res chain seq x y z
N MET A 1 14.46 -25.91 4.78
CA MET A 1 14.61 -24.61 4.08
C MET A 1 13.68 -23.64 4.77
N ASN A 2 14.22 -22.71 5.56
CA ASN A 2 13.41 -21.71 6.27
C ASN A 2 13.19 -20.52 5.33
N LEU A 3 11.95 -20.31 4.91
CA LEU A 3 11.53 -19.15 4.16
C LEU A 3 11.53 -17.95 5.12
N LEU A 4 12.55 -17.11 5.05
CA LEU A 4 12.61 -15.89 5.86
C LEU A 4 11.70 -14.83 5.22
N THR A 5 10.40 -14.88 5.50
CA THR A 5 9.49 -13.77 5.18
C THR A 5 9.81 -12.62 6.12
N VAL A 6 10.57 -11.63 5.65
CA VAL A 6 10.79 -10.39 6.41
C VAL A 6 9.53 -9.55 6.28
N PHE A 7 8.73 -9.49 7.35
CA PHE A 7 7.63 -8.54 7.46
C PHE A 7 8.20 -7.18 7.84
N VAL A 8 8.50 -6.33 6.84
CA VAL A 8 8.80 -4.92 7.10
C VAL A 8 7.47 -4.19 7.28
N ARG A 9 6.96 -4.12 8.52
CA ARG A 9 5.68 -3.46 8.82
C ARG A 9 5.83 -1.95 8.67
N GLY A 10 4.93 -1.33 7.90
CA GLY A 10 4.77 0.14 7.83
C GLY A 10 5.66 0.84 6.80
N LEU A 11 6.43 0.12 6.01
CA LEU A 11 7.21 0.74 4.94
C LEU A 11 6.27 1.21 3.82
N ALA A 12 6.35 2.49 3.47
CA ALA A 12 5.58 3.08 2.39
C ALA A 12 6.46 4.00 1.55
N PHE A 13 6.15 4.08 0.26
CA PHE A 13 6.95 4.82 -0.71
C PHE A 13 6.10 5.25 -1.89
N TRP A 14 6.57 6.28 -2.58
CA TRP A 14 5.96 6.76 -3.81
C TRP A 14 6.59 6.05 -5.00
N LEU A 15 5.76 5.42 -5.82
CA LEU A 15 6.17 4.86 -7.11
C LEU A 15 5.33 5.47 -8.23
N LYS A 16 5.95 5.70 -9.38
CA LYS A 16 5.21 5.90 -10.63
C LYS A 16 4.41 4.63 -10.91
N GLY A 17 3.12 4.77 -11.21
CA GLY A 17 2.24 3.61 -11.35
C GLY A 17 2.69 2.62 -12.43
N ASN A 18 3.53 2.99 -13.38
CA ASN A 18 4.04 2.08 -14.39
C ASN A 18 5.42 1.50 -14.01
N PRO A 19 5.54 0.29 -13.39
CA PRO A 19 4.55 -0.63 -12.78
C PRO A 19 4.16 -0.26 -11.33
N PRO A 20 3.04 -0.75 -10.73
CA PRO A 20 2.22 -1.92 -11.09
C PRO A 20 0.87 -1.73 -11.84
N PHE A 21 0.46 -0.51 -12.21
CA PHE A 21 -0.71 -0.25 -13.05
C PHE A 21 -0.51 1.00 -13.94
N GLU A 22 -1.03 1.02 -15.16
CA GLU A 22 -0.78 2.11 -16.11
C GLU A 22 -1.15 3.50 -15.55
N SER A 23 -0.13 4.26 -15.14
CA SER A 23 -0.28 5.60 -14.64
C SER A 23 1.03 6.38 -14.72
N GLU A 24 0.94 7.60 -15.24
CA GLU A 24 2.06 8.53 -15.28
C GLU A 24 2.26 9.31 -13.96
N LYS A 25 1.34 9.13 -13.00
CA LYS A 25 1.41 9.79 -11.69
C LYS A 25 2.14 8.90 -10.69
N GLU A 26 2.74 9.54 -9.69
CA GLU A 26 3.23 8.86 -8.50
C GLU A 26 2.06 8.49 -7.59
N HIS A 27 2.15 7.30 -7.01
CA HIS A 27 1.19 6.74 -6.08
C HIS A 27 1.91 6.24 -4.84
N CYS A 28 1.29 6.41 -3.68
CA CYS A 28 1.82 5.88 -2.44
C CYS A 28 1.43 4.41 -2.33
N PHE A 29 2.42 3.56 -2.08
CA PHE A 29 2.24 2.14 -1.81
C PHE A 29 2.71 1.80 -0.42
N PHE A 30 2.00 0.89 0.24
CA PHE A 30 2.39 0.28 1.50
C PHE A 30 2.87 -1.14 1.23
N MET A 31 4.06 -1.48 1.69
CA MET A 31 4.61 -2.83 1.60
C MET A 31 3.98 -3.72 2.66
N LEU A 32 3.51 -4.89 2.25
CA LEU A 32 2.95 -5.92 3.12
C LEU A 32 3.95 -7.05 3.39
N ALA A 33 4.68 -7.46 2.36
CA ALA A 33 5.64 -8.57 2.45
C ALA A 33 6.68 -8.52 1.33
N VAL A 34 7.78 -9.23 1.53
CA VAL A 34 8.78 -9.55 0.49
C VAL A 34 8.95 -11.07 0.44
N ASN A 35 8.95 -11.65 -0.77
CA ASN A 35 9.24 -13.07 -0.94
C ASN A 35 10.73 -13.32 -1.22
N SER A 36 11.15 -14.59 -1.17
CA SER A 36 12.55 -14.99 -1.41
C SER A 36 13.07 -14.72 -2.82
N GLU A 37 12.18 -14.46 -3.78
CA GLU A 37 12.50 -14.11 -5.16
C GLU A 37 12.61 -12.59 -5.36
N GLY A 38 12.48 -11.81 -4.29
CA GLY A 38 12.59 -10.36 -4.31
C GLY A 38 11.34 -9.65 -4.82
N TYR A 39 10.15 -10.27 -4.79
CA TYR A 39 8.91 -9.56 -5.07
C TYR A 39 8.40 -8.85 -3.83
N PHE A 40 8.11 -7.56 -3.98
CA PHE A 40 7.37 -6.75 -3.03
C PHE A 40 5.88 -6.93 -3.25
N LEU A 41 5.19 -7.38 -2.21
CA LEU A 41 3.74 -7.38 -2.15
C LEU A 41 3.29 -6.07 -1.53
N MET A 42 2.46 -5.32 -2.23
CA MET A 42 2.10 -3.95 -1.85
C MET A 42 0.63 -3.66 -2.09
N VAL A 43 0.11 -2.64 -1.42
CA VAL A 43 -1.23 -2.09 -1.61
C VAL A 43 -1.16 -0.59 -1.84
N ASN A 44 -2.04 -0.07 -2.70
CA ASN A 44 -2.11 1.35 -3.00
C ASN A 44 -2.87 2.12 -1.90
N ALA A 45 -2.38 3.32 -1.59
CA ALA A 45 -3.15 4.35 -0.92
C ALA A 45 -3.65 5.41 -1.91
N THR A 46 -4.92 5.81 -1.76
CA THR A 46 -5.57 6.79 -2.64
C THR A 46 -6.41 7.79 -1.85
N SER A 47 -6.38 9.05 -2.26
CA SER A 47 -7.24 10.10 -1.70
C SER A 47 -8.68 10.04 -2.19
N LYS A 48 -9.03 9.10 -3.08
CA LYS A 48 -10.39 8.91 -3.60
C LYS A 48 -11.23 8.02 -2.68
N VAL A 49 -11.31 8.36 -1.39
CA VAL A 49 -11.84 7.48 -0.34
C VAL A 49 -13.25 6.99 -0.63
N GLU A 50 -14.19 7.90 -0.90
CA GLU A 50 -15.61 7.58 -1.10
C GLU A 50 -15.81 6.71 -2.34
N ARG A 51 -15.06 7.01 -3.41
CA ARG A 51 -15.09 6.23 -4.65
C ARG A 51 -14.57 4.81 -4.40
N THR A 52 -13.46 4.67 -3.69
CA THR A 52 -12.87 3.36 -3.38
C THR A 52 -13.83 2.54 -2.52
N GLN A 53 -14.43 3.15 -1.49
CA GLN A 53 -15.44 2.48 -0.66
C GLN A 53 -16.64 2.02 -1.49
N ALA A 54 -17.17 2.88 -2.39
CA ALA A 54 -18.29 2.51 -3.25
C ALA A 54 -17.94 1.35 -4.20
N VAL A 55 -16.73 1.34 -4.77
CA VAL A 55 -16.25 0.24 -5.64
C VAL A 55 -16.13 -1.06 -4.85
N VAL A 56 -15.53 -1.04 -3.67
CA VAL A 56 -15.38 -2.24 -2.83
C VAL A 56 -16.75 -2.77 -2.40
N ARG A 57 -17.67 -1.90 -1.94
CA ARG A 57 -19.05 -2.31 -1.62
C ARG A 57 -19.74 -2.95 -2.80
N ALA A 58 -19.66 -2.33 -3.98
CA ALA A 58 -20.30 -2.87 -5.18
C ALA A 58 -19.70 -4.20 -5.64
N ARG A 59 -18.38 -4.37 -5.49
CA ARG A 59 -17.67 -5.57 -5.96
C ARG A 59 -17.79 -6.75 -5.00
N PHE A 60 -17.91 -6.49 -3.71
CA PHE A 60 -17.88 -7.51 -2.66
C PHE A 60 -19.14 -7.51 -1.79
N SER A 61 -20.26 -6.96 -2.29
CA SER A 61 -21.51 -6.81 -1.52
C SER A 61 -22.05 -8.13 -0.94
N GLU A 62 -21.72 -9.27 -1.56
CA GLU A 62 -22.13 -10.60 -1.10
C GLU A 62 -21.26 -11.12 0.07
N PHE A 63 -20.09 -10.54 0.29
CA PHE A 63 -19.08 -11.02 1.24
C PHE A 63 -18.70 -9.96 2.29
N VAL A 64 -18.99 -8.69 2.02
CA VAL A 64 -18.53 -7.53 2.79
C VAL A 64 -19.71 -6.61 3.05
N GLU A 65 -20.35 -6.76 4.22
CA GLU A 65 -21.34 -5.80 4.72
C GLU A 65 -20.68 -4.46 5.08
N ASP A 66 -19.44 -4.51 5.59
CA ASP A 66 -18.63 -3.34 5.93
C ASP A 66 -17.23 -3.41 5.34
N THR A 67 -16.89 -2.38 4.57
CA THR A 67 -15.58 -2.21 3.93
C THR A 67 -14.43 -2.02 4.91
N SER A 68 -14.68 -1.69 6.17
CA SER A 68 -13.63 -1.51 7.18
C SER A 68 -12.75 -2.74 7.38
N SER A 69 -13.26 -3.92 7.03
CA SER A 69 -12.53 -5.20 7.04
C SER A 69 -11.42 -5.30 6.00
N THR A 70 -11.49 -4.53 4.91
CA THR A 70 -10.56 -4.62 3.77
C THR A 70 -10.06 -3.27 3.27
N LEU A 71 -10.57 -2.16 3.83
CA LEU A 71 -10.11 -0.80 3.59
C LEU A 71 -9.68 -0.16 4.90
N VAL A 72 -8.44 0.31 4.95
CA VAL A 72 -7.97 1.15 6.05
C VAL A 72 -8.10 2.60 5.62
N VAL A 73 -8.94 3.37 6.32
CA VAL A 73 -9.06 4.82 6.10
C VAL A 73 -8.14 5.54 7.07
N LEU A 74 -7.25 6.36 6.52
CA LEU A 74 -6.36 7.24 7.26
C LEU A 74 -6.83 8.67 7.10
N GLU A 75 -6.97 9.39 8.21
CA GLU A 75 -7.25 10.81 8.22
C GLU A 75 -5.99 11.62 7.89
N LYS A 76 -6.19 12.90 7.55
CA LYS A 76 -5.07 13.79 7.24
C LYS A 76 -4.17 13.93 8.47
N GLY A 77 -2.90 13.57 8.32
CA GLY A 77 -1.90 13.66 9.38
C GLY A 77 -1.65 12.35 10.12
N ASP A 78 -2.46 11.31 9.90
CA ASP A 78 -2.25 9.99 10.49
C ASP A 78 -0.97 9.31 9.97
N PHE A 79 -0.54 9.69 8.76
CA PHE A 79 0.66 9.14 8.14
C PHE A 79 1.48 10.23 7.43
N PRO A 80 2.81 10.34 7.70
CA PRO A 80 3.64 11.44 7.20
C PRO A 80 3.66 11.60 5.67
N LEU A 81 3.55 10.50 4.92
CA LEU A 81 3.56 10.53 3.46
C LEU A 81 2.22 10.96 2.85
N LEU A 82 1.14 11.01 3.63
CA LEU A 82 -0.21 11.28 3.12
C LEU A 82 -0.68 12.67 3.54
N SER A 83 -0.74 13.59 2.58
CA SER A 83 -1.20 14.98 2.80
C SER A 83 -2.72 15.16 2.82
N LYS A 84 -3.47 14.09 2.53
CA LYS A 84 -4.93 14.06 2.45
C LYS A 84 -5.47 12.80 3.12
N ARG A 85 -6.73 12.87 3.58
CA ARG A 85 -7.50 11.68 3.94
C ARG A 85 -7.45 10.67 2.80
N SER A 86 -7.10 9.44 3.11
CA SER A 86 -6.75 8.42 2.11
C SER A 86 -7.26 7.04 2.54
N ALA A 87 -7.57 6.21 1.56
CA ALA A 87 -7.93 4.81 1.75
C ALA A 87 -6.80 3.93 1.24
N ILE A 88 -6.36 2.99 2.07
CA ILE A 88 -5.48 1.89 1.69
C ILE A 88 -6.38 0.74 1.27
N ASN A 89 -6.28 0.31 0.01
CA ASN A 89 -7.12 -0.76 -0.53
C ASN A 89 -6.45 -2.12 -0.43
N CYS A 90 -6.78 -2.91 0.60
CA CYS A 90 -6.23 -4.25 0.77
C CYS A 90 -6.83 -5.31 -0.16
N ASN A 91 -7.85 -4.95 -0.96
CA ASN A 91 -8.44 -5.85 -1.97
C ASN A 91 -7.67 -5.85 -3.30
N GLU A 92 -6.77 -4.87 -3.50
CA GLU A 92 -5.98 -4.73 -4.72
C GLU A 92 -4.50 -4.83 -4.38
N LEU A 93 -4.00 -6.06 -4.43
CA LEU A 93 -2.59 -6.36 -4.20
C LEU A 93 -1.79 -6.24 -5.49
N HIS A 94 -0.60 -5.67 -5.35
CA HIS A 94 0.37 -5.54 -6.43
C HIS A 94 1.65 -6.27 -6.05
N ALA A 95 2.11 -7.16 -6.93
CA ALA A 95 3.42 -7.79 -6.82
C ALA A 95 4.39 -7.11 -7.79
N VAL A 96 5.40 -6.43 -7.26
CA VAL A 96 6.44 -5.78 -8.06
C VAL A 96 7.76 -6.46 -7.76
N LYS A 97 8.45 -6.94 -8.80
CA LYS A 97 9.79 -7.49 -8.65
C LYS A 97 10.74 -6.36 -8.26
N ASN A 98 11.58 -6.60 -7.26
CA ASN A 98 12.69 -5.73 -6.94
C ASN A 98 13.71 -5.78 -8.10
N SER A 99 13.44 -5.04 -9.17
CA SER A 99 14.38 -4.78 -10.25
C SER A 99 15.13 -3.47 -10.04
N LEU A 100 14.91 -2.81 -8.89
CA LEU A 100 15.48 -1.51 -8.61
C LEU A 100 16.90 -1.68 -8.08
N ASN A 101 17.85 -1.16 -8.86
CA ASN A 101 18.93 -0.36 -8.33
C ASN A 101 18.31 0.78 -7.50
N VAL A 102 17.77 0.48 -6.32
CA VAL A 102 17.44 1.50 -5.32
C VAL A 102 18.79 2.07 -4.92
N SER A 103 19.25 3.14 -5.57
CA SER A 103 20.39 3.87 -5.05
C SER A 103 19.98 4.37 -3.67
N GLU A 104 20.78 4.06 -2.65
CA GLU A 104 20.57 4.50 -1.26
C GLU A 104 20.45 6.04 -1.12
N ASP A 105 20.70 6.78 -2.21
CA ASP A 105 20.58 8.24 -2.34
C ASP A 105 19.18 8.78 -2.69
N ASP A 106 18.17 7.95 -2.97
CA ASP A 106 16.81 8.43 -3.22
C ASP A 106 16.11 8.80 -1.90
N LYS A 107 16.19 10.10 -1.57
CA LYS A 107 15.69 10.79 -0.36
C LYS A 107 14.18 10.64 -0.06
N ASN A 108 13.43 9.81 -0.78
CA ASN A 108 11.98 9.68 -0.68
C ASN A 108 11.50 8.37 -0.03
N THR A 109 12.40 7.49 0.38
CA THR A 109 12.03 6.29 1.16
C THR A 109 11.88 6.66 2.63
N ILE A 110 10.63 6.80 3.10
CA ILE A 110 10.35 6.99 4.53
C ILE A 110 9.80 5.67 5.09
N CYS A 111 10.65 4.97 5.86
CA CYS A 111 10.23 3.86 6.70
C CYS A 111 9.44 4.43 7.89
N VAL A 112 8.13 4.20 7.96
CA VAL A 112 7.32 4.61 9.11
C VAL A 112 6.83 3.36 9.83
N GLU A 113 7.33 3.10 11.03
CA GLU A 113 6.86 1.97 11.81
C GLU A 113 5.44 2.26 12.32
N LEU A 114 4.43 1.60 11.75
CA LEU A 114 3.05 1.68 12.25
C LEU A 114 2.96 0.88 13.56
N THR A 115 3.17 1.56 14.69
CA THR A 115 2.96 0.95 16.00
C THR A 115 1.45 0.89 16.27
N GLN A 116 0.88 -0.32 16.32
CA GLN A 116 -0.46 -0.51 16.88
C GLN A 116 -0.42 -0.13 18.36
N ARG A 117 -1.13 0.92 18.76
CA ARG A 117 -1.49 1.11 20.17
C ARG A 117 -2.65 0.17 20.47
N GLY A 118 -2.42 -0.77 21.39
CA GLY A 118 -3.41 -1.74 21.87
C GLY A 118 -4.51 -1.12 22.71
#